data_AF-A0A9X2F388-F1
#
_entry.id   AF-A0A9X2F388-F1
#
_cell.length_a   1.000
_cell.length_b   1.000
_cell.length_c   1.000
_cell.angle_alpha   90.00
_cell.angle_beta   90.00
_cell.angle_gamma   90.00
#
_symmetry.space_group_name_H-M   'P 1'
#
loop_
_entity.id
_entity.type
_entity.pdbx_description
1 polymer ?
#
loop_
_entity_poly.entity_id
_entity_poly.type
_entity_poly.pdbx_seq_one_letter_code
_entity_poly.pdbx_strand_id
1 'polypeptide(L)'
;MKKSIPGWKINIEEISNGAFRVTLTDAYGRKAEIVDSATDETIEKAIGDAFDIEKQISKNWNLFLYDLCIQRLGNANVKTKEYNDKAFGSWFIESQNKRLVYDGKDSWLIFQTKSTNGWTDIEIIRKDELKYSSFVRQINML
;
A
#
# COMPACT_ATOMS: atom_id res chain seq x y z
N MET A 1 -5.62 7.45 9.76
CA MET A 1 -4.86 7.09 8.55
C MET A 1 -5.33 7.97 7.40
N LYS A 2 -4.43 8.34 6.48
CA LYS A 2 -4.79 9.14 5.32
C LYS A 2 -5.52 8.26 4.29
N LYS A 3 -6.76 8.62 3.93
CA LYS A 3 -7.58 7.95 2.92
C LYS A 3 -7.18 8.39 1.51
N SER A 4 -5.95 8.04 1.12
CA SER A 4 -5.41 8.37 -0.20
C SER A 4 -4.46 7.27 -0.67
N ILE A 5 -4.09 7.31 -1.94
CA ILE A 5 -3.15 6.37 -2.57
C ILE A 5 -2.14 7.18 -3.39
N PRO A 6 -0.82 6.91 -3.30
CA PRO A 6 0.20 7.72 -3.95
C PRO A 6 -0.02 7.86 -5.45
N GLY A 7 -0.02 9.09 -5.96
CA GLY A 7 -0.20 9.37 -7.39
C GLY A 7 -1.66 9.43 -7.87
N TRP A 8 -2.64 9.15 -7.00
CA TRP A 8 -4.05 9.16 -7.34
C TRP A 8 -4.80 10.29 -6.63
N LYS A 9 -5.75 10.89 -7.34
CA LYS A 9 -6.68 11.90 -6.82
C LYS A 9 -8.05 11.26 -6.62
N ILE A 10 -8.64 11.51 -5.46
CA ILE A 10 -10.00 11.07 -5.14
C ILE A 10 -11.01 12.17 -5.48
N ASN A 11 -12.10 11.79 -6.14
CA ASN A 11 -13.28 12.61 -6.35
C ASN A 11 -14.50 11.84 -5.83
N ILE A 12 -15.35 12.51 -5.05
CA ILE A 12 -16.59 11.94 -4.53
C ILE A 12 -17.72 12.85 -4.96
N GLU A 13 -18.68 12.29 -5.70
CA GLU A 13 -19.81 13.01 -6.27
C GLU A 13 -21.10 12.29 -5.89
N GLU A 14 -22.10 13.01 -5.38
CA GLU A 14 -23.45 12.45 -5.22
C GLU A 14 -24.15 12.43 -6.58
N ILE A 15 -24.54 11.24 -7.05
CA ILE A 15 -25.14 11.05 -8.37
C ILE A 15 -26.66 10.82 -8.31
N SER A 16 -27.16 10.44 -7.14
CA SER A 16 -28.59 10.41 -6.80
C SER A 16 -28.72 10.42 -5.28
N ASN A 17 -29.94 10.63 -4.75
CA ASN A 17 -30.17 10.77 -3.31
C ASN A 17 -29.58 9.60 -2.51
N GLY A 18 -28.50 9.86 -1.76
CA GLY A 18 -27.79 8.86 -0.95
C GLY A 18 -26.89 7.89 -1.72
N ALA A 19 -26.70 8.09 -3.03
CA ALA A 19 -25.77 7.33 -3.85
C ALA A 19 -24.62 8.21 -4.34
N PHE A 20 -23.41 7.79 -4.03
CA PHE A 20 -22.19 8.51 -4.31
C PHE A 20 -21.29 7.69 -5.23
N ARG A 21 -20.72 8.37 -6.22
CA ARG A 21 -19.63 7.86 -7.03
C ARG A 21 -18.32 8.27 -6.39
N VAL A 22 -17.52 7.29 -6.00
CA VAL A 22 -16.12 7.47 -5.59
C VAL A 22 -15.23 7.10 -6.76
N THR A 23 -14.53 8.07 -7.33
CA THR A 23 -13.59 7.88 -8.43
C THR A 23 -12.18 8.24 -7.98
N LEU A 24 -11.24 7.31 -8.10
CA LEU A 24 -9.81 7.58 -8.04
C LEU A 24 -9.27 7.72 -9.46
N THR A 25 -8.48 8.75 -9.72
CA THR A 25 -7.83 8.98 -11.02
C THR A 25 -6.36 9.32 -10.85
N ASP A 26 -5.49 8.68 -11.62
CA ASP A 26 -4.06 9.01 -11.64
C ASP A 26 -3.67 10.01 -12.74
N ALA A 27 -2.38 10.33 -12.81
CA ALA A 27 -1.82 11.25 -13.79
C ALA A 27 -1.96 10.79 -15.26
N TYR A 28 -2.19 9.50 -15.50
CA TYR A 28 -2.40 8.93 -16.84
C TYR A 28 -3.88 8.84 -17.20
N GLY A 29 -4.78 9.29 -16.33
CA GLY A 29 -6.23 9.26 -16.54
C GLY A 29 -6.87 7.90 -16.31
N ARG A 30 -6.14 6.92 -15.75
CA ARG A 30 -6.70 5.60 -15.40
C ARG A 30 -7.60 5.77 -14.17
N LYS A 31 -8.67 4.99 -14.09
CA LYS A 31 -9.72 5.17 -13.08
C LYS A 31 -10.02 3.88 -12.33
N ALA A 32 -10.19 4.01 -11.01
CA ALA A 32 -10.89 3.03 -10.17
C ALA A 32 -12.16 3.70 -9.65
N GLU A 33 -13.33 3.09 -9.87
CA GLU A 33 -14.63 3.70 -9.59
C GLU A 33 -15.57 2.73 -8.90
N ILE A 34 -16.22 3.22 -7.84
CA ILE A 34 -17.28 2.51 -7.11
C ILE A 34 -18.45 3.47 -6.89
N VAL A 35 -19.66 2.96 -7.09
CA VAL A 35 -20.91 3.67 -6.76
C VAL A 35 -21.56 2.99 -5.57
N ASP A 36 -21.68 3.70 -4.44
CA ASP A 36 -22.25 3.19 -3.19
C ASP A 36 -22.61 4.38 -2.26
N SER A 37 -22.90 4.14 -1.00
CA SER A 37 -23.24 5.12 0.05
C SER A 37 -22.08 6.00 0.56
N ALA A 38 -20.95 6.08 -0.17
CA ALA A 38 -19.71 6.79 0.21
C ALA A 38 -19.23 6.54 1.65
N THR A 39 -19.33 5.30 2.12
CA THR A 39 -18.75 4.92 3.41
C THR A 39 -17.22 4.86 3.33
N ASP A 40 -16.57 4.83 4.48
CA ASP A 40 -15.13 4.58 4.57
C ASP A 40 -14.73 3.27 3.88
N GLU A 41 -15.60 2.26 3.95
CA GLU A 41 -15.41 0.98 3.29
C GLU A 41 -15.48 1.12 1.76
N THR A 42 -16.38 1.96 1.23
CA THR A 42 -16.44 2.28 -0.21
C THR A 42 -15.12 2.89 -0.69
N ILE A 43 -14.56 3.83 0.08
CA ILE A 43 -13.29 4.48 -0.24
C ILE A 43 -12.14 3.45 -0.20
N GLU A 44 -12.09 2.59 0.81
CA GLU A 44 -11.05 1.56 0.91
C GLU A 44 -11.13 0.51 -0.20
N LYS A 45 -12.34 0.14 -0.66
CA LYS A 45 -12.52 -0.71 -1.84
C LYS A 45 -11.97 -0.03 -3.09
N ALA A 46 -12.29 1.24 -3.32
CA ALA A 46 -11.79 1.98 -4.47
C ALA A 46 -10.25 2.08 -4.45
N ILE A 47 -9.65 2.29 -3.26
CA ILE A 47 -8.19 2.25 -3.11
C ILE A 47 -7.63 0.86 -3.43
N GLY A 48 -8.31 -0.21 -3.03
CA GLY A 48 -7.95 -1.58 -3.39
C GLY A 48 -7.91 -1.81 -4.90
N ASP A 49 -8.90 -1.30 -5.63
CA ASP A 49 -8.94 -1.38 -7.09
C ASP A 49 -7.80 -0.58 -7.72
N ALA A 50 -7.53 0.63 -7.24
CA ALA A 50 -6.40 1.45 -7.70
C ALA A 50 -5.04 0.79 -7.39
N PHE A 51 -4.90 0.11 -6.26
CA PHE A 51 -3.73 -0.68 -5.91
C PHE A 51 -3.50 -1.83 -6.89
N ASP A 52 -4.56 -2.57 -7.25
CA ASP A 52 -4.46 -3.66 -8.21
C ASP A 52 -4.11 -3.15 -9.62
N ILE A 53 -4.64 -1.98 -10.01
CA ILE A 53 -4.20 -1.30 -11.24
C ILE A 53 -2.69 -1.02 -11.17
N GLU A 54 -2.19 -0.33 -10.14
CA GLU A 54 -0.75 -0.05 -10.01
C GLU A 54 0.09 -1.34 -10.04
N LYS A 55 -0.37 -2.42 -9.39
CA LYS A 55 0.31 -3.71 -9.37
C LYS A 55 0.52 -4.30 -10.75
N GLN A 56 -0.49 -4.18 -11.61
CA GLN A 56 -0.50 -4.77 -12.95
C GLN A 56 0.32 -3.97 -13.97
N ILE A 57 0.28 -2.63 -13.90
CA ILE A 57 0.78 -1.79 -15.02
C ILE A 57 1.84 -0.77 -14.61
N SER A 58 2.16 -0.62 -13.32
CA SER A 58 3.15 0.37 -12.88
C SER A 58 4.57 -0.07 -13.19
N LYS A 59 5.33 0.81 -13.85
CA LYS A 59 6.78 0.68 -13.98
C LYS A 59 7.53 1.00 -12.68
N ASN A 60 6.86 1.67 -11.73
CA ASN A 60 7.45 2.14 -10.47
C ASN A 60 6.79 1.48 -9.25
N TRP A 61 6.30 0.24 -9.41
CA TRP A 61 5.61 -0.52 -8.37
C TRP A 61 6.31 -0.48 -7.01
N ASN A 62 7.63 -0.65 -6.99
CA ASN A 62 8.39 -0.76 -5.75
C ASN A 62 8.39 0.56 -4.96
N LEU A 63 8.54 1.70 -5.65
CA LEU A 63 8.44 3.03 -5.04
C LEU A 63 7.00 3.33 -4.61
N PHE A 64 6.03 3.01 -5.47
CA PHE A 64 4.61 3.17 -5.15
C PHE A 64 4.24 2.42 -3.86
N LEU A 65 4.69 1.16 -3.71
CA LEU A 65 4.39 0.34 -2.55
C LEU A 65 5.06 0.90 -1.27
N TYR A 66 6.30 1.39 -1.39
CA TYR A 66 6.99 2.08 -0.31
C TYR A 66 6.23 3.34 0.15
N ASP A 67 5.90 4.24 -0.80
CA ASP A 67 5.20 5.49 -0.52
C ASP A 67 3.84 5.23 0.12
N LEU A 68 3.12 4.20 -0.36
CA LEU A 68 1.84 3.81 0.19
C LEU A 68 2.01 3.32 1.64
N CYS A 69 3.04 2.51 1.92
CA CYS A 69 3.35 2.05 3.27
C CYS A 69 3.60 3.23 4.23
N ILE A 70 4.47 4.17 3.83
CA ILE A 70 4.78 5.36 4.61
C ILE A 70 3.54 6.21 4.86
N GLN A 71 2.72 6.41 3.83
CA GLN A 71 1.51 7.20 3.94
C GLN A 71 0.48 6.56 4.89
N ARG A 72 0.39 5.23 4.90
CA ARG A 72 -0.53 4.48 5.78
C ARG A 72 -0.06 4.46 7.23
N LEU A 73 1.25 4.31 7.46
CA LEU A 73 1.86 4.40 8.79
C LEU A 73 1.71 5.80 9.40
N GLY A 74 1.72 6.86 8.59
CA GLY A 74 1.56 8.23 9.08
C GLY A 74 2.61 8.60 10.12
N ASN A 75 2.17 8.99 11.33
CA ASN A 75 3.04 9.36 12.46
C ASN A 75 3.40 8.18 13.37
N ALA A 76 3.25 6.92 12.92
CA ALA A 76 3.67 5.76 13.71
C ALA A 76 5.16 5.85 14.10
N ASN A 77 5.53 5.16 15.19
CA ASN A 77 6.90 5.11 15.74
C ASN A 77 7.87 4.33 14.83
N VAL A 78 8.02 4.78 13.58
CA VAL A 78 9.00 4.28 12.64
C VAL A 78 10.39 4.62 13.17
N LYS A 79 11.15 3.58 13.48
CA LYS A 79 12.52 3.71 14.01
C LYS A 79 13.52 3.98 12.90
N THR A 80 13.40 3.26 11.79
CA THR A 80 14.21 3.45 10.60
C THR A 80 13.45 3.01 9.35
N LYS A 81 13.76 3.61 8.21
CA LYS A 81 13.20 3.29 6.92
C LYS A 81 14.20 3.62 5.83
N GLU A 82 14.25 2.80 4.80
CA GLU A 82 15.13 3.01 3.65
C GLU A 82 14.42 2.56 2.37
N TYR A 83 14.59 3.34 1.32
CA TYR A 83 14.27 2.95 -0.06
C TYR A 83 15.56 3.05 -0.88
N ASN A 84 15.89 2.00 -1.63
CA ASN A 84 17.13 1.90 -2.37
C ASN A 84 16.87 1.59 -3.86
N ASP A 85 16.91 2.63 -4.68
CA ASP A 85 16.71 2.56 -6.13
C ASP A 85 17.77 1.69 -6.82
N LYS A 86 19.02 1.74 -6.36
CA LYS A 86 20.15 0.95 -6.88
C LYS A 86 20.04 -0.53 -6.56
N ALA A 87 19.25 -0.89 -5.54
CA ALA A 87 18.98 -2.27 -5.15
C ALA A 87 17.61 -2.75 -5.65
N PHE A 88 17.33 -2.53 -6.93
CA PHE A 88 16.06 -2.90 -7.58
C PHE A 88 14.83 -2.24 -6.92
N GLY A 89 15.00 -1.07 -6.28
CA GLY A 89 13.92 -0.44 -5.52
C GLY A 89 13.52 -1.21 -4.26
N SER A 90 14.40 -2.05 -3.72
CA SER A 90 14.18 -2.71 -2.43
C SER A 90 14.04 -1.68 -1.32
N TRP A 91 13.24 -2.00 -0.31
CA TRP A 91 13.03 -1.10 0.82
C TRP A 91 12.71 -1.87 2.09
N PHE A 92 12.86 -1.19 3.23
CA PHE A 92 12.34 -1.69 4.49
C PHE A 92 11.86 -0.55 5.39
N ILE A 93 10.95 -0.88 6.30
CA ILE A 93 10.44 0.00 7.33
C ILE A 93 10.44 -0.78 8.64
N GLU A 94 11.17 -0.28 9.64
CA GLU A 94 11.33 -0.87 10.96
C GLU A 94 10.55 -0.08 12.01
N SER A 95 9.79 -0.80 12.84
CA SER A 95 9.09 -0.33 14.03
C SER A 95 9.45 -1.27 15.18
N GLN A 96 10.15 -0.75 16.20
CA GLN A 96 10.60 -1.53 17.37
C GLN A 96 11.36 -2.82 17.01
N ASN A 97 10.76 -3.99 17.26
CA ASN A 97 11.28 -5.33 16.98
C ASN A 97 10.62 -5.95 15.75
N LYS A 98 9.99 -5.15 14.89
CA LYS A 98 9.30 -5.59 13.69
C LYS A 98 9.80 -4.79 12.50
N ARG A 99 9.83 -5.40 11.33
CA ARG A 99 10.02 -4.66 10.09
C ARG A 99 9.29 -5.31 8.95
N LEU A 100 8.91 -4.49 7.99
CA LEU A 100 8.40 -4.89 6.71
C LEU A 100 9.49 -4.63 5.69
N VAL A 101 9.88 -5.65 4.95
CA VAL A 101 10.90 -5.60 3.91
C VAL A 101 10.23 -5.89 2.58
N TYR A 102 10.57 -5.14 1.55
CA TYR A 102 10.25 -5.49 0.19
C TYR A 102 11.53 -5.77 -0.57
N ASP A 103 11.71 -7.02 -0.98
CA ASP A 103 12.77 -7.40 -1.92
C ASP A 103 12.32 -7.02 -3.32
N GLY A 104 12.91 -5.96 -3.88
CA GLY A 104 12.57 -5.46 -5.19
C GLY A 104 13.06 -6.33 -6.34
N LYS A 105 14.04 -7.22 -6.10
CA LYS A 105 14.57 -8.14 -7.11
C LYS A 105 13.63 -9.33 -7.28
N ASP A 106 13.22 -9.94 -6.18
CA ASP A 106 12.34 -11.12 -6.20
C ASP A 106 10.85 -10.75 -6.09
N SER A 107 10.56 -9.47 -5.87
CA SER A 107 9.20 -8.92 -5.73
C SER A 107 8.43 -9.51 -4.55
N TRP A 108 9.10 -9.68 -3.40
CA TRP A 108 8.54 -10.29 -2.18
C TRP A 108 8.34 -9.24 -1.09
N LEU A 109 7.16 -9.24 -0.48
CA LEU A 109 6.88 -8.51 0.75
C LEU A 109 7.07 -9.46 1.94
N ILE A 110 7.98 -9.12 2.85
CA ILE A 110 8.42 -9.97 3.95
C ILE A 110 8.17 -9.25 5.27
N PHE A 111 7.35 -9.83 6.13
CA PHE A 111 7.21 -9.37 7.51
C PHE A 111 8.19 -10.12 8.41
N GLN A 112 8.99 -9.36 9.15
CA GLN A 112 10.08 -9.90 9.98
C GLN A 112 9.96 -9.42 11.42
N THR A 113 10.37 -10.27 12.35
CA THR A 113 10.50 -9.91 13.77
C THR A 113 11.94 -10.10 14.23
N LYS A 114 12.38 -9.24 15.16
CA LYS A 114 13.72 -9.27 15.73
C LYS A 114 13.72 -10.15 16.98
N SER A 115 14.57 -11.17 16.97
CA SER A 115 14.93 -11.99 18.12
C SER A 115 16.40 -11.74 18.52
N THR A 116 16.88 -12.45 19.55
CA THR A 116 18.29 -12.40 19.97
C THR A 116 19.26 -12.80 18.86
N ASN A 117 18.80 -13.65 17.91
CA ASN A 117 19.63 -14.21 16.85
C ASN A 117 19.51 -13.43 15.53
N GLY A 118 18.83 -12.27 15.52
CA GLY A 118 18.64 -11.43 14.34
C GLY A 118 17.19 -11.34 13.89
N TRP A 119 16.99 -11.05 12.60
CA TRP A 119 15.67 -10.95 11.99
C TRP A 119 15.19 -12.31 11.50
N THR A 120 13.94 -12.64 11.79
CA THR A 120 13.29 -13.88 11.36
C THR A 120 12.08 -13.55 10.50
N ASP A 121 11.98 -14.21 9.36
CA ASP A 121 10.84 -14.13 8.44
C ASP A 121 9.64 -14.82 9.07
N ILE A 122 8.54 -14.07 9.22
CA ILE A 122 7.28 -14.59 9.76
C ILE A 122 6.29 -14.86 8.63
N GLU A 123 6.26 -14.00 7.62
CA GLU A 123 5.39 -14.15 6.47
C GLU A 123 6.05 -13.54 5.22
N ILE A 124 5.89 -14.23 4.09
CA ILE A 124 6.37 -13.80 2.78
C ILE A 124 5.17 -13.81 1.84
N ILE A 125 4.92 -12.71 1.14
CA ILE A 125 3.85 -12.56 0.15
C ILE A 125 4.47 -12.11 -1.16
N ARG A 126 4.27 -12.87 -2.23
CA ARG A 126 4.76 -12.50 -3.56
C ARG A 126 3.88 -11.40 -4.16
N LYS A 127 4.44 -10.57 -5.04
CA LYS A 127 3.72 -9.46 -5.69
C LYS A 127 2.41 -9.90 -6.36
N ASP A 128 2.41 -11.01 -7.08
CA ASP A 128 1.23 -11.55 -7.77
C ASP A 128 0.12 -11.98 -6.80
N GLU A 129 0.50 -12.45 -5.61
CA GLU A 129 -0.41 -12.85 -4.52
C GLU A 129 -0.80 -11.69 -3.61
N LEU A 130 -0.07 -10.56 -3.66
CA LEU A 130 -0.27 -9.43 -2.78
C LEU A 130 -1.58 -8.71 -3.08
N LYS A 131 -2.52 -8.79 -2.14
CA LYS A 131 -3.77 -8.03 -2.14
C LYS A 131 -3.61 -6.79 -1.29
N TYR A 132 -4.37 -5.75 -1.60
CA TYR A 132 -4.37 -4.53 -0.80
C TYR A 132 -4.72 -4.79 0.67
N SER A 133 -5.68 -5.67 0.94
CA SER A 133 -6.06 -6.03 2.31
C SER A 133 -4.95 -6.74 3.08
N SER A 134 -4.20 -7.65 2.46
CA SER A 134 -3.06 -8.30 3.11
C SER A 134 -1.90 -7.33 3.33
N PHE A 135 -1.66 -6.41 2.40
CA PHE A 135 -0.70 -5.32 2.56
C PHE A 135 -1.03 -4.42 3.76
N VAL A 136 -2.28 -3.95 3.87
CA VAL A 136 -2.74 -3.14 5.02
C VAL A 136 -2.64 -3.92 6.33
N ARG A 137 -2.94 -5.23 6.32
CA ARG A 137 -2.77 -6.08 7.51
C ARG A 137 -1.31 -6.10 7.98
N GLN A 138 -0.33 -6.24 7.08
CA GLN A 138 1.09 -6.19 7.45
C GLN A 138 1.48 -4.85 8.07
N ILE A 139 0.96 -3.75 7.52
CA ILE A 139 1.21 -2.41 8.05
C ILE A 139 0.66 -2.26 9.46
N ASN A 140 -0.54 -2.77 9.72
CA ASN A 140 -1.16 -2.73 11.05
C ASN A 140 -0.46 -3.64 12.07
N MET A 141 0.36 -4.57 11.60
CA MET A 141 1.16 -5.45 12.46
C MET A 141 2.51 -4.85 12.86
N LEU A 142 3.02 -3.83 12.14
CA LEU A 142 4.24 -3.09 12.48
C LEU A 142 4.10 -2.31 13.81
#